data_AF-A0A7S1CJ36-F1
#
_entry.id   AF-A0A7S1CJ36-F1
#
_cell.length_a   1.000
_cell.length_b   1.000
_cell.length_c   1.000
_cell.angle_alpha   90.00
_cell.angle_beta   90.00
_cell.angle_gamma   90.00
#
_symmetry.space_group_name_H-M   'P 1'
#
loop_
_entity.id
_entity.type
_entity.pdbx_description
1 polymer ?
#
loop_
_entity_poly.entity_id
_entity_poly.type
_entity_poly.pdbx_seq_one_letter_code
_entity_poly.pdbx_strand_id
1 'polypeptide(L)'
;AKARAKAKAAGGDGVGAGASATPSGVGSGEGAKAGVAADSEATEDDITSAAAHLLLISIVGPAFSMDTEKQEGVKALLLRLLALAPEGLLRSLMLHIVVDLAKSLVPGGLWRNLPASIMLLARDKAASKRVLALCLVRDLARTLITHAKELLTG
;
A
#
# COMPACT_ATOMS: atom_id res chain seq x y z
N ALA A 1 19.81 31.92 -25.41
CA ALA A 1 20.13 31.65 -24.00
C ALA A 1 19.88 30.17 -23.69
N LYS A 2 20.97 29.42 -23.47
CA LYS A 2 21.12 28.00 -23.00
C LYS A 2 19.88 27.09 -23.17
N ALA A 3 19.63 26.51 -24.35
CA ALA A 3 20.25 25.32 -24.97
C ALA A 3 19.96 23.98 -24.24
N ARG A 4 18.95 23.27 -24.78
CA ARG A 4 18.68 21.83 -24.65
C ARG A 4 19.63 21.02 -25.56
N ALA A 5 19.68 19.71 -25.29
CA ALA A 5 20.10 18.61 -26.16
C ALA A 5 21.53 18.07 -25.97
N LYS A 6 21.61 16.79 -25.56
CA LYS A 6 22.52 15.80 -26.14
C LYS A 6 22.02 14.39 -25.79
N ALA A 7 21.35 13.78 -26.76
CA ALA A 7 21.24 12.33 -26.88
C ALA A 7 21.83 11.95 -28.24
N LYS A 8 22.68 10.92 -28.19
CA LYS A 8 22.97 9.92 -29.23
C LYS A 8 23.55 10.41 -30.57
N ALA A 9 24.85 10.16 -30.74
CA ALA A 9 25.42 9.82 -32.04
C ALA A 9 25.92 8.38 -31.96
N ALA A 10 25.44 7.57 -32.90
CA ALA A 10 25.91 6.24 -33.20
C ALA A 10 27.08 6.32 -34.21
N GLY A 11 27.88 5.26 -34.27
CA GLY A 11 28.95 5.03 -35.24
C GLY A 11 30.22 4.53 -34.52
N GLY A 12 30.76 3.36 -34.79
CA GLY A 12 30.50 2.43 -35.88
C GLY A 12 31.37 1.17 -35.72
N ASP A 13 31.20 0.29 -36.71
CA ASP A 13 31.70 -1.07 -36.86
C ASP A 13 33.18 -1.33 -36.60
N GLY A 14 33.45 -2.53 -36.09
CA GLY A 14 34.76 -3.19 -36.09
C GLY A 14 34.60 -4.71 -36.10
N VAL A 15 34.71 -5.30 -37.28
CA VAL A 15 34.75 -6.74 -37.58
C VAL A 15 36.15 -7.31 -37.32
N GLY A 16 36.27 -8.55 -36.80
CA GLY A 16 37.55 -9.29 -36.83
C GLY A 16 37.66 -10.60 -36.03
N ALA A 17 37.35 -11.72 -36.69
CA ALA A 17 37.99 -13.05 -36.66
C ALA A 17 38.50 -13.70 -35.33
N GLY A 18 37.82 -14.78 -34.91
CA GLY A 18 38.33 -16.17 -34.99
C GLY A 18 39.44 -16.66 -34.05
N ALA A 19 39.09 -17.58 -33.13
CA ALA A 19 39.84 -18.83 -32.89
C ALA A 19 39.03 -19.78 -31.98
N SER A 20 38.84 -21.01 -32.45
CA SER A 20 38.30 -22.14 -31.70
C SER A 20 39.36 -22.71 -30.74
N ALA A 21 38.98 -23.00 -29.51
CA ALA A 21 39.63 -24.02 -28.69
C ALA A 21 38.59 -24.64 -27.76
N THR A 22 38.18 -25.87 -28.07
CA THR A 22 37.63 -26.81 -27.10
C THR A 22 38.74 -27.23 -26.14
N PRO A 23 38.42 -27.39 -24.84
CA PRO A 23 38.80 -28.64 -24.22
C PRO A 23 37.65 -29.25 -23.41
N SER A 24 37.35 -30.49 -23.75
CA SER A 24 36.68 -31.44 -22.88
C SER A 24 37.56 -31.69 -21.65
N GLY A 25 37.03 -31.43 -20.46
CA GLY A 25 37.67 -31.70 -19.18
C GLY A 25 36.62 -32.01 -18.14
N VAL A 26 36.27 -33.30 -18.02
CA VAL A 26 35.49 -33.88 -16.93
C VAL A 26 36.29 -33.76 -15.64
N GLY A 27 35.68 -33.20 -14.59
CA GLY A 27 36.24 -33.14 -13.24
C GLY A 27 35.13 -32.99 -12.22
N SER A 28 34.79 -34.10 -11.56
CA SER A 28 33.87 -34.19 -10.43
C SER A 28 34.32 -33.28 -9.29
N GLY A 29 33.42 -32.44 -8.80
CA GLY A 29 33.67 -31.46 -7.74
C GLY A 29 32.36 -31.09 -7.05
N GLU A 30 31.82 -32.04 -6.33
CA GLU A 30 30.74 -31.89 -5.36
C GLU A 30 31.09 -30.79 -4.33
N GLY A 31 30.20 -29.82 -4.11
CA GLY A 31 30.24 -28.95 -2.92
C GLY A 31 30.38 -27.43 -3.15
N ALA A 32 29.26 -26.75 -3.41
CA ALA A 32 29.05 -25.36 -2.97
C ALA A 32 27.54 -25.06 -2.88
N LYS A 33 26.92 -25.44 -1.75
CA LYS A 33 25.72 -24.74 -1.25
C LYS A 33 26.17 -23.36 -0.77
N ALA A 34 25.45 -22.32 -1.18
CA ALA A 34 25.01 -21.18 -0.35
C ALA A 34 24.79 -19.96 -1.25
N GLY A 35 23.60 -19.39 -1.17
CA GLY A 35 23.23 -18.19 -1.93
C GLY A 35 21.74 -18.01 -2.14
N VAL A 36 20.88 -18.64 -1.32
CA VAL A 36 19.53 -18.11 -1.09
C VAL A 36 19.74 -16.84 -0.27
N ALA A 37 19.82 -15.70 -0.95
CA ALA A 37 19.88 -14.39 -0.34
C ALA A 37 18.71 -13.57 -0.87
N ALA A 38 17.57 -13.74 -0.21
CA ALA A 38 16.67 -12.65 0.16
C ALA A 38 15.63 -13.21 1.14
N ASP A 39 16.09 -13.81 2.24
CA ASP A 39 15.35 -13.62 3.49
C ASP A 39 15.51 -12.14 3.81
N SER A 40 14.59 -11.33 3.29
CA SER A 40 14.49 -9.93 3.67
C SER A 40 14.15 -9.94 5.15
N GLU A 41 15.16 -9.74 6.00
CA GLU A 41 14.95 -9.48 7.41
C GLU A 41 13.89 -8.39 7.50
N ALA A 42 12.72 -8.73 8.03
CA ALA A 42 11.66 -7.76 8.26
C ALA A 42 12.27 -6.65 9.10
N THR A 43 12.26 -5.42 8.59
CA THR A 43 12.88 -4.30 9.28
C THR A 43 12.13 -4.05 10.59
N GLU A 44 12.78 -3.42 11.57
CA GLU A 44 12.13 -3.05 12.83
C GLU A 44 10.89 -2.16 12.59
N ASP A 45 10.91 -1.38 11.50
CA ASP A 45 9.78 -0.61 11.00
C ASP A 45 8.64 -1.50 10.46
N ASP A 46 8.95 -2.58 9.73
CA ASP A 46 7.95 -3.55 9.25
C ASP A 46 7.29 -4.30 10.41
N ILE A 47 8.07 -4.66 11.44
CA ILE A 47 7.58 -5.30 12.66
C ILE A 47 6.68 -4.34 13.45
N THR A 48 7.10 -3.09 13.61
CA THR A 48 6.30 -2.04 14.28
C THR A 48 5.00 -1.78 13.51
N SER A 49 5.04 -1.79 12.18
CA SER A 49 3.85 -1.63 11.34
C SER A 49 2.91 -2.85 11.42
N ALA A 50 3.44 -4.07 11.45
CA ALA A 50 2.67 -5.29 11.63
C ALA A 50 2.06 -5.39 13.04
N ALA A 51 2.79 -4.98 14.07
CA ALA A 51 2.29 -4.88 15.44
C ALA A 51 1.17 -3.83 15.53
N ALA A 52 1.31 -2.67 14.88
CA ALA A 52 0.24 -1.69 14.76
C ALA A 52 -1.00 -2.25 14.03
N HIS A 53 -0.82 -3.10 13.00
CA HIS A 53 -1.94 -3.81 12.37
C HIS A 53 -2.65 -4.75 13.31
N LEU A 54 -1.90 -5.62 13.97
CA LEU A 54 -2.43 -6.58 14.93
C LEU A 54 -3.15 -5.87 16.08
N LEU A 55 -2.62 -4.75 16.56
CA LEU A 55 -3.26 -3.93 17.60
C LEU A 55 -4.54 -3.26 17.08
N LEU A 56 -4.53 -2.72 15.86
CA LEU A 56 -5.70 -2.08 15.27
C LEU A 56 -6.81 -3.11 15.00
N ILE A 57 -6.49 -4.27 14.44
CA ILE A 57 -7.47 -5.35 14.18
C ILE A 57 -8.05 -5.87 15.50
N SER A 58 -7.21 -6.07 16.52
CA SER A 58 -7.66 -6.54 17.84
C SER A 58 -8.47 -5.50 18.62
N ILE A 59 -8.37 -4.21 18.29
CA ILE A 59 -9.23 -3.15 18.86
C ILE A 59 -10.54 -3.02 18.06
N VAL A 60 -10.46 -3.13 16.74
CA VAL A 60 -11.60 -2.91 15.84
C VAL A 60 -12.65 -4.01 15.99
N GLY A 61 -12.26 -5.28 16.09
CA GLY A 61 -13.22 -6.40 16.26
C GLY A 61 -14.13 -6.27 17.50
N PRO A 62 -13.58 -6.08 18.71
CA PRO A 62 -14.37 -5.85 19.93
C PRO A 62 -15.14 -4.53 19.91
N ALA A 63 -14.66 -3.51 19.20
CA ALA A 63 -15.36 -2.23 19.09
C ALA A 63 -16.75 -2.38 18.46
N PHE A 64 -16.96 -3.35 17.56
CA PHE A 64 -18.29 -3.61 16.97
C PHE A 64 -19.26 -4.40 17.86
N SER A 65 -18.79 -4.92 19.00
CA SER A 65 -19.67 -5.43 20.07
C SER A 65 -20.06 -4.37 21.11
N MET A 66 -19.48 -3.16 21.01
CA MET A 66 -19.80 -2.06 21.91
C MET A 66 -21.09 -1.34 21.50
N ASP A 67 -21.60 -0.51 22.41
CA ASP A 67 -22.72 0.37 22.14
C ASP A 67 -22.41 1.33 20.97
N THR A 68 -23.46 1.82 20.32
CA THR A 68 -23.38 2.71 19.15
C THR A 68 -22.54 3.96 19.39
N GLU A 69 -22.54 4.52 20.62
CA GLU A 69 -21.75 5.71 20.95
C GLU A 69 -20.25 5.40 20.98
N LYS A 70 -19.84 4.28 21.60
CA LYS A 70 -18.45 3.81 21.57
C LYS A 70 -17.98 3.47 20.16
N GLN A 71 -18.85 2.91 19.32
CA GLN A 71 -18.53 2.65 17.91
C GLN A 71 -18.24 3.94 17.15
N GLU A 72 -19.02 5.00 17.35
CA GLU A 72 -18.74 6.32 16.75
C GLU A 72 -17.43 6.92 17.26
N GLY A 73 -17.12 6.76 18.55
CA GLY A 73 -15.85 7.16 19.14
C GLY A 73 -14.64 6.46 18.48
N VAL A 74 -14.74 5.15 18.25
CA VAL A 74 -13.69 4.37 17.58
C VAL A 74 -13.54 4.78 16.11
N LYS A 75 -14.63 5.00 15.37
CA LYS A 75 -14.59 5.49 13.98
C LYS A 75 -13.91 6.86 13.88
N ALA A 76 -14.24 7.78 14.80
CA ALA A 76 -13.63 9.10 14.84
C ALA A 76 -12.13 9.02 15.19
N LEU A 77 -11.76 8.16 16.15
CA LEU A 77 -10.36 7.93 16.53
C LEU A 77 -9.55 7.35 15.36
N LEU A 78 -10.09 6.37 14.65
CA LEU A 78 -9.45 5.77 13.46
C LEU A 78 -9.13 6.82 12.38
N LEU A 79 -10.09 7.68 12.06
CA LEU A 79 -9.89 8.75 11.08
C LEU A 79 -8.86 9.79 11.55
N ARG A 80 -8.85 10.10 12.84
CA ARG A 80 -7.86 11.01 13.43
C ARG A 80 -6.46 10.41 13.40
N LEU A 81 -6.31 9.14 13.76
CA LEU A 81 -5.03 8.43 13.70
C LEU A 81 -4.54 8.33 12.26
N LEU A 82 -5.43 8.04 11.29
CA LEU A 82 -5.07 7.99 9.87
C LEU A 82 -4.55 9.34 9.37
N ALA A 83 -5.17 10.44 9.80
CA ALA A 83 -4.74 11.79 9.44
C ALA A 83 -3.40 12.21 10.08
N LEU A 84 -3.00 11.56 11.18
CA LEU A 84 -1.74 11.81 11.90
C LEU A 84 -0.64 10.80 11.54
N ALA A 85 -1.00 9.66 10.96
CA ALA A 85 -0.05 8.61 10.62
C ALA A 85 1.04 9.13 9.69
N PRO A 86 2.33 8.82 9.94
CA PRO A 86 3.41 9.17 9.05
C PRO A 86 3.21 8.53 7.66
N GLU A 87 3.79 9.14 6.64
CA GLU A 87 3.76 8.57 5.29
C GLU A 87 4.50 7.23 5.25
N GLY A 88 4.04 6.34 4.37
CA GLY A 88 4.59 5.00 4.21
C GLY A 88 3.60 3.90 4.60
N LEU A 89 4.16 2.77 5.05
CA LEU A 89 3.44 1.51 5.25
C LEU A 89 2.27 1.66 6.24
N LEU A 90 2.49 2.33 7.37
CA LEU A 90 1.48 2.51 8.41
C LEU A 90 0.25 3.28 7.88
N ARG A 91 0.44 4.43 7.22
CA ARG A 91 -0.69 5.18 6.63
C ARG A 91 -1.40 4.37 5.55
N SER A 92 -0.65 3.64 4.71
CA SER A 92 -1.24 2.81 3.65
C SER A 92 -2.14 1.72 4.20
N LEU A 93 -1.76 1.07 5.29
CA LEU A 93 -2.62 0.03 5.85
C LEU A 93 -3.73 0.59 6.73
N MET A 94 -3.52 1.69 7.46
CA MET A 94 -4.60 2.39 8.14
C MET A 94 -5.69 2.82 7.14
N LEU A 95 -5.28 3.23 5.93
CA LEU A 95 -6.18 3.53 4.83
C LEU A 95 -6.98 2.28 4.42
N HIS A 96 -6.32 1.13 4.23
CA HIS A 96 -7.01 -0.13 3.94
C HIS A 96 -8.02 -0.53 5.02
N ILE A 97 -7.66 -0.42 6.31
CA ILE A 97 -8.57 -0.72 7.42
C ILE A 97 -9.82 0.17 7.35
N VAL A 98 -9.64 1.48 7.16
CA VAL A 98 -10.78 2.42 7.07
C VAL A 98 -11.66 2.10 5.85
N VAL A 99 -11.07 1.75 4.71
CA VAL A 99 -11.82 1.41 3.49
C VAL A 99 -12.60 0.10 3.67
N ASP A 100 -12.00 -0.92 4.27
CA ASP A 100 -12.66 -2.22 4.48
C ASP A 100 -13.79 -2.14 5.54
N LEU A 101 -13.58 -1.34 6.59
CA LEU A 101 -14.64 -1.00 7.53
C LEU A 101 -15.77 -0.21 6.88
N ALA A 102 -15.44 0.76 6.04
CA ALA A 102 -16.44 1.55 5.34
C ALA A 102 -17.27 0.69 4.37
N LYS A 103 -16.66 -0.30 3.72
CA LYS A 103 -17.34 -1.25 2.85
C LYS A 103 -18.45 -2.00 3.58
N SER A 104 -18.25 -2.41 4.82
CA SER A 104 -19.27 -3.13 5.60
C SER A 104 -20.31 -2.19 6.24
N LEU A 105 -19.90 -0.99 6.66
CA LEU A 105 -20.75 -0.10 7.47
C LEU A 105 -21.53 0.93 6.67
N VAL A 106 -21.03 1.37 5.51
CA VAL A 106 -21.70 2.41 4.70
C VAL A 106 -23.00 1.90 4.09
N PRO A 107 -23.09 0.70 3.49
CA PRO A 107 -24.35 0.20 2.93
C PRO A 107 -25.46 0.06 3.98
N GLY A 108 -25.11 -0.33 5.22
CA GLY A 108 -26.05 -0.39 6.34
C GLY A 108 -26.37 0.96 6.99
N GLY A 109 -25.80 2.05 6.49
CA GLY A 109 -25.95 3.38 7.09
C GLY A 109 -25.39 3.47 8.52
N LEU A 110 -24.46 2.59 8.87
CA LEU A 110 -23.81 2.51 10.18
C LEU A 110 -22.60 3.45 10.29
N TRP A 111 -22.12 4.03 9.18
CA TRP A 111 -21.05 5.03 9.18
C TRP A 111 -21.43 6.29 8.39
N ARG A 112 -22.53 6.93 8.79
CA ARG A 112 -23.11 8.09 8.09
C ARG A 112 -22.19 9.31 8.03
N ASN A 113 -21.29 9.42 8.99
CA ASN A 113 -20.44 10.59 9.18
C ASN A 113 -19.19 10.58 8.28
N LEU A 114 -18.87 9.43 7.67
CA LEU A 114 -17.66 9.25 6.87
C LEU A 114 -17.53 10.24 5.70
N PRO A 115 -18.56 10.49 4.86
CA PRO A 115 -18.45 11.47 3.78
C PRO A 115 -18.12 12.88 4.28
N ALA A 116 -18.73 13.31 5.38
CA ALA A 116 -18.46 14.61 5.99
C ALA A 116 -17.02 14.70 6.50
N SER A 117 -16.50 13.65 7.16
CA SER A 117 -15.11 13.58 7.60
C SER A 117 -14.11 13.63 6.45
N ILE A 118 -14.39 12.94 5.34
CA ILE A 118 -13.56 13.00 4.12
C ILE A 118 -13.57 14.41 3.53
N MET A 119 -14.73 15.07 3.46
CA MET A 119 -14.82 16.44 2.98
C MET A 119 -14.03 17.43 3.84
N LEU A 120 -14.01 17.24 5.16
CA LEU A 120 -13.19 18.05 6.07
C LEU A 120 -11.70 17.88 5.78
N LEU A 121 -11.23 16.65 5.55
CA LEU A 121 -9.84 16.38 5.16
C LEU A 121 -9.49 16.98 3.79
N ALA A 122 -10.42 16.90 2.83
CA ALA A 122 -10.23 17.48 1.50
C ALA A 122 -10.13 19.02 1.50
N ARG A 123 -10.70 19.67 2.52
CA ARG A 123 -10.65 21.13 2.72
C ARG A 123 -9.51 21.58 3.64
N ASP A 124 -8.71 20.66 4.17
CA ASP A 124 -7.61 21.01 5.07
C ASP A 124 -6.52 21.81 4.33
N LYS A 125 -5.81 22.68 5.06
CA LYS A 125 -4.71 23.49 4.53
C LYS A 125 -3.49 22.64 4.19
N ALA A 126 -3.27 21.52 4.88
CA ALA A 126 -2.18 20.60 4.63
C ALA A 126 -2.43 19.78 3.36
N ALA A 127 -1.49 19.85 2.41
CA ALA A 127 -1.58 19.10 1.15
C ALA A 127 -1.65 17.58 1.38
N SER A 128 -0.90 17.06 2.37
CA SER A 128 -0.89 15.64 2.73
C SER A 128 -2.28 15.12 3.14
N LYS A 129 -3.06 15.91 3.89
CA LYS A 129 -4.43 15.55 4.27
C LYS A 129 -5.41 15.60 3.10
N ARG A 130 -5.23 16.56 2.18
CA ARG A 130 -6.02 16.60 0.94
C ARG A 130 -5.74 15.40 0.05
N VAL A 131 -4.47 15.01 -0.11
CA VAL A 131 -4.07 13.80 -0.84
C VAL A 131 -4.67 12.56 -0.17
N LEU A 132 -4.59 12.46 1.15
CA LEU A 132 -5.21 11.38 1.91
C LEU A 132 -6.73 11.29 1.67
N ALA A 133 -7.43 12.42 1.65
CA ALA A 133 -8.87 12.46 1.35
C ALA A 133 -9.17 11.93 -0.06
N LEU A 134 -8.36 12.30 -1.06
CA LEU A 134 -8.49 11.78 -2.42
C LEU A 134 -8.21 10.28 -2.50
N CYS A 135 -7.22 9.79 -1.75
CA CYS A 135 -6.95 8.34 -1.66
C CYS A 135 -8.15 7.60 -1.05
N LEU A 136 -8.72 8.10 0.04
CA LEU A 136 -9.94 7.55 0.64
C LEU A 136 -11.08 7.48 -0.37
N VAL A 137 -11.38 8.58 -1.08
CA VAL A 137 -12.46 8.62 -2.08
C VAL A 137 -12.20 7.60 -3.19
N ARG A 138 -10.97 7.54 -3.71
CA ARG A 138 -10.60 6.62 -4.80
C ARG A 138 -10.77 5.16 -4.38
N ASP A 139 -10.27 4.80 -3.21
CA ASP A 139 -10.23 3.40 -2.77
C ASP A 139 -11.63 2.94 -2.32
N LEU A 140 -12.42 3.82 -1.70
CA LEU A 140 -13.85 3.58 -1.45
C LEU A 140 -14.63 3.39 -2.75
N ALA A 141 -14.46 4.28 -3.73
CA ALA A 141 -15.15 4.18 -5.02
C ALA A 141 -14.82 2.86 -5.73
N ARG A 142 -13.53 2.48 -5.77
CA ARG A 142 -13.10 1.20 -6.35
C ARG A 142 -13.74 0.00 -5.65
N THR A 143 -13.79 0.03 -4.31
CA THR A 143 -14.37 -1.05 -3.50
C THR A 143 -15.88 -1.16 -3.73
N LEU A 144 -16.58 -0.02 -3.76
CA LEU A 144 -18.02 0.03 -4.04
C LEU A 144 -18.35 -0.44 -5.46
N ILE A 145 -17.57 -0.05 -6.47
CA ILE A 145 -17.73 -0.53 -7.84
C ILE A 145 -17.53 -2.05 -7.92
N THR A 146 -16.52 -2.57 -7.23
CA THR A 146 -16.25 -4.01 -7.19
C THR A 146 -17.44 -4.76 -6.57
N HIS A 147 -17.96 -4.26 -5.44
CA HIS A 147 -19.16 -4.83 -4.81
C HIS A 147 -20.40 -4.74 -5.67
N ALA A 148 -20.64 -3.59 -6.30
CA ALA A 148 -21.78 -3.43 -7.20
C ALA A 148 -21.69 -4.41 -8.37
N LYS A 149 -20.48 -4.67 -8.89
CA LYS A 149 -20.27 -5.68 -9.93
C LYS A 149 -20.58 -7.09 -9.41
N GLU A 150 -20.07 -7.46 -8.23
CA GLU A 150 -20.35 -8.76 -7.60
C GLU A 150 -21.86 -8.99 -7.42
N LEU A 151 -22.60 -7.98 -6.96
CA LEU A 151 -24.06 -8.03 -6.77
C LEU A 151 -24.86 -8.10 -8.07
N LEU A 152 -24.31 -7.65 -9.20
CA LEU A 152 -24.99 -7.70 -10.51
C LEU A 152 -24.70 -9.00 -11.27
N THR A 153 -23.59 -9.68 -10.95
CA THR A 153 -23.18 -10.93 -11.63
C THR A 153 -23.62 -12.20 -10.90
N GLY A 154 -23.96 -12.10 -9.62
CA GLY A 154 -24.52 -13.20 -8.81
C GLY A 154 -26.04 -13.12 -8.74
#